data_AF-A0A8W7PSV1-F1
#
_entry.id   AF-A0A8W7PSV1-F1
#
_cell.length_a   1.000
_cell.length_b   1.000
_cell.length_c   1.000
_cell.angle_alpha   90.00
_cell.angle_beta   90.00
_cell.angle_gamma   90.00
#
_symmetry.space_group_name_H-M   'P 1'
#
loop_
_entity.id
_entity.type
_entity.pdbx_description
1 polymer ?
#
loop_
_entity_poly.entity_id
_entity_poly.type
_entity_poly.pdbx_seq_one_letter_code
_entity_poly.pdbx_strand_id
1 'polypeptide(L)'
;MPLMRNLAAAISSHALPMQPFYDLLSAFSQDVVKKRYQSFAEVVDYCRRSANPVGRLMLALYGENDPRSLAMSDGICTALQLINFLQDVAIDWDKDRIYIPLDDLQKFRIRESQIAGRDATGLWRPMMLAQIERTRKMLQAGAPLGKVLKGRLGLELRLVIMGGERILKKLHDSGGDVFRQRPVLTWRDWIYMFWRALRAR
;
A
#
# COMPACT_ATOMS: atom_id res chain seq x y z
N MET A 1 19.08 13.37 19.45
CA MET A 1 17.75 12.73 19.62
C MET A 1 17.92 11.24 19.90
N PRO A 2 17.36 10.67 20.99
CA PRO A 2 17.48 9.23 21.31
C PRO A 2 17.06 8.28 20.18
N LEU A 3 15.98 8.60 19.47
CA LEU A 3 15.50 7.81 18.32
C LEU A 3 16.57 7.64 17.24
N MET A 4 17.24 8.72 16.84
CA MET A 4 18.26 8.69 15.78
C MET A 4 19.51 7.91 16.21
N ARG A 5 19.85 7.91 17.50
CA ARG A 5 20.95 7.09 18.02
C ARG A 5 20.62 5.60 17.94
N ASN A 6 19.39 5.21 18.31
CA ASN A 6 18.95 3.82 18.22
C ASN A 6 18.88 3.35 16.76
N LEU A 7 18.40 4.21 15.86
CA LEU A 7 18.37 3.91 14.43
C LEU A 7 19.79 3.73 13.87
N ALA A 8 20.72 4.63 14.19
CA ALA A 8 22.11 4.52 13.75
C ALA A 8 22.78 3.22 14.26
N ALA A 9 22.52 2.83 15.50
CA ALA A 9 22.98 1.56 16.05
C ALA A 9 22.41 0.37 15.25
N ALA A 10 21.10 0.35 14.98
CA ALA A 10 20.47 -0.71 14.19
C ALA A 10 21.02 -0.79 12.75
N ILE A 11 21.22 0.35 12.09
CA ILE A 11 21.84 0.43 10.76
C ILE A 11 23.22 -0.23 10.77
N SER A 12 24.04 0.11 11.77
CA SER A 12 25.39 -0.45 11.90
C SER A 12 25.37 -1.95 12.22
N SER A 13 24.57 -2.38 13.19
CA SER A 13 24.52 -3.78 13.63
C SER A 13 23.97 -4.75 12.58
N HIS A 14 23.07 -4.27 11.71
CA HIS A 14 22.46 -5.08 10.66
C HIS A 14 22.96 -4.76 9.24
N ALA A 15 23.99 -3.91 9.12
CA ALA A 15 24.55 -3.45 7.85
C ALA A 15 23.47 -2.99 6.84
N LEU A 16 22.48 -2.24 7.33
CA LEU A 16 21.34 -1.84 6.50
C LEU A 16 21.77 -0.86 5.40
N PRO A 17 21.26 -1.02 4.16
CA PRO A 17 21.58 -0.10 3.09
C PRO A 17 21.01 1.28 3.39
N MET A 18 21.79 2.33 3.10
CA MET A 18 21.37 3.71 3.35
C MET A 18 20.31 4.22 2.36
N GLN A 19 20.28 3.68 1.13
CA GLN A 19 19.41 4.17 0.07
C GLN A 19 17.91 4.18 0.44
N PRO A 20 17.33 3.12 1.02
CA PRO A 20 15.95 3.14 1.51
C PRO A 20 15.62 4.32 2.46
N PHE A 21 16.54 4.73 3.33
CA PHE A 21 16.31 5.85 4.24
C PHE A 21 16.27 7.18 3.48
N TYR A 22 17.15 7.37 2.49
CA TYR A 22 17.13 8.56 1.64
C TYR A 22 15.87 8.61 0.77
N ASP A 23 15.41 7.47 0.28
CA ASP A 23 14.16 7.37 -0.48
C ASP A 23 12.97 7.83 0.37
N LEU A 24 12.89 7.41 1.64
CA LEU A 24 11.85 7.86 2.57
C LEU A 24 11.90 9.38 2.82
N LEU A 25 13.10 9.94 3.03
CA LEU A 25 13.28 11.40 3.19
C LEU A 25 12.89 12.17 1.92
N SER A 26 13.14 11.59 0.74
CA SER A 26 12.72 12.15 -0.55
C SER A 26 11.19 12.15 -0.66
N ALA A 27 10.51 11.07 -0.26
CA ALA A 27 9.06 11.02 -0.25
C ALA A 27 8.44 12.05 0.71
N PHE A 28 9.00 12.21 1.92
CA PHE A 28 8.54 13.22 2.87
C PHE A 28 8.70 14.64 2.33
N SER A 29 9.82 14.94 1.67
CA SER A 29 10.02 16.22 0.99
C SER A 29 8.98 16.46 -0.10
N GLN A 30 8.66 15.43 -0.90
CA GLN A 30 7.64 15.51 -1.94
C GLN A 30 6.24 15.76 -1.37
N ASP A 31 5.89 15.13 -0.25
CA ASP A 31 4.57 15.27 0.38
C ASP A 31 4.24 16.72 0.78
N VAL A 32 5.25 17.57 0.97
CA VAL A 32 5.06 18.99 1.27
C VAL A 32 4.59 19.78 0.04
N VAL A 33 4.99 19.37 -1.16
CA VAL A 33 4.81 20.17 -2.39
C VAL A 33 3.82 19.55 -3.38
N LYS A 34 3.80 18.21 -3.52
CA LYS A 34 3.01 17.51 -4.53
C LYS A 34 1.74 16.94 -3.92
N LYS A 35 0.59 17.43 -4.38
CA LYS A 35 -0.73 17.07 -3.84
C LYS A 35 -1.61 16.26 -4.79
N ARG A 36 -1.30 16.29 -6.09
CA ARG A 36 -2.02 15.57 -7.15
C ARG A 36 -1.01 14.85 -8.03
N TYR A 37 -1.45 13.75 -8.62
CA TYR A 37 -0.62 12.87 -9.46
C TYR A 37 -1.28 12.69 -10.81
N GLN A 38 -0.57 13.02 -11.89
CA GLN A 38 -1.14 13.01 -13.23
C GLN A 38 -1.53 11.59 -13.66
N SER A 39 -0.60 10.65 -13.49
CA SER A 39 -0.73 9.28 -13.97
C SER A 39 -0.45 8.25 -12.88
N PHE A 40 -0.85 7.01 -13.12
CA PHE A 40 -0.55 5.89 -12.22
C PHE A 40 0.97 5.68 -12.05
N ALA A 41 1.77 5.97 -13.08
CA ALA A 41 3.22 5.85 -13.00
C ALA A 41 3.80 6.82 -11.95
N GLU A 42 3.25 8.03 -11.83
CA GLU A 42 3.70 8.97 -10.79
C GLU A 42 3.33 8.50 -9.38
N VAL A 43 2.15 7.89 -9.22
CA VAL A 43 1.74 7.30 -7.93
C VAL A 43 2.66 6.15 -7.55
N VAL A 44 3.00 5.28 -8.51
CA VAL A 44 3.95 4.19 -8.28
C VAL A 44 5.37 4.71 -7.99
N ASP A 45 5.84 5.76 -8.66
CA ASP A 45 7.13 6.37 -8.32
C ASP A 45 7.13 6.96 -6.90
N TYR A 46 6.02 7.54 -6.47
CA TYR A 46 5.88 7.95 -5.08
C TYR A 46 5.96 6.74 -4.14
N CYS A 47 5.21 5.66 -4.39
CA CYS A 47 5.28 4.42 -3.60
C CYS A 47 6.68 3.79 -3.56
N ARG A 48 7.44 3.90 -4.66
CA ARG A 48 8.84 3.46 -4.75
C ARG A 48 9.73 4.12 -3.70
N ARG A 49 9.37 5.33 -3.26
CA ARG A 49 10.10 6.11 -2.25
C ARG A 49 9.42 6.15 -0.88
N SER A 50 8.09 6.02 -0.82
CA SER A 50 7.32 6.16 0.43
C SER A 50 7.01 4.83 1.12
N ALA A 51 6.91 3.72 0.38
CA ALA A 51 6.46 2.43 0.89
C ALA A 51 7.47 1.30 0.67
N ASN A 52 7.96 1.15 -0.57
CA ASN A 52 8.89 0.08 -0.95
C ASN A 52 10.17 0.03 -0.09
N PRO A 53 10.77 1.17 0.33
CA PRO A 53 11.94 1.16 1.18
C PRO A 53 11.76 0.38 2.49
N VAL A 54 10.56 0.40 3.08
CA VAL A 54 10.26 -0.33 4.32
C VAL A 54 10.36 -1.84 4.11
N GLY A 55 9.78 -2.35 3.02
CA GLY A 55 9.87 -3.78 2.69
C GLY A 55 11.31 -4.22 2.43
N ARG A 56 12.09 -3.41 1.71
CA ARG A 56 13.52 -3.67 1.46
C ARG A 56 14.34 -3.70 2.73
N LEU A 57 14.09 -2.78 3.68
CA LEU A 57 14.74 -2.79 4.99
C LEU A 57 14.36 -4.02 5.81
N MET A 58 13.09 -4.44 5.76
CA MET A 58 12.64 -5.68 6.41
C MET A 58 13.32 -6.90 5.82
N LEU A 59 13.48 -7.00 4.50
CA LEU A 59 14.21 -8.10 3.88
C LEU A 59 15.70 -8.09 4.27
N ALA A 60 16.35 -6.92 4.25
CA ALA A 60 17.74 -6.75 4.65
C ALA A 60 17.98 -7.19 6.12
N LEU A 61 17.07 -6.86 7.04
CA LEU A 61 17.14 -7.28 8.45
C LEU A 61 17.17 -8.81 8.62
N TYR A 62 16.58 -9.55 7.68
CA TYR A 62 16.54 -11.01 7.70
C TYR A 62 17.53 -11.66 6.73
N GLY A 63 18.43 -10.86 6.13
CA GLY A 63 19.46 -11.32 5.21
C GLY A 63 18.94 -11.73 3.83
N GLU A 64 17.70 -11.39 3.48
CA GLU A 64 17.14 -11.66 2.16
C GLU A 64 17.44 -10.47 1.22
N ASN A 65 18.25 -10.72 0.19
CA ASN A 65 18.69 -9.68 -0.74
C ASN A 65 18.52 -10.09 -2.21
N ASP A 66 17.89 -11.24 -2.48
CA ASP A 66 17.70 -11.69 -3.85
C ASP A 66 16.79 -10.70 -4.63
N PRO A 67 17.14 -10.34 -5.88
CA PRO A 67 16.37 -9.38 -6.67
C PRO A 67 14.89 -9.74 -6.86
N ARG A 68 14.55 -11.04 -6.89
CA ARG A 68 13.15 -11.48 -7.01
C ARG A 68 12.38 -11.21 -5.73
N SER A 69 12.96 -11.49 -4.56
CA SER A 69 12.33 -11.15 -3.27
C SER A 69 12.13 -9.65 -3.12
N LEU A 70 13.12 -8.83 -3.52
CA LEU A 70 12.99 -7.38 -3.52
C LEU A 70 11.83 -6.91 -4.42
N ALA A 71 11.74 -7.43 -5.65
CA ALA A 71 10.66 -7.07 -6.57
C ALA A 71 9.27 -7.49 -6.06
N MET A 72 9.16 -8.67 -5.45
CA MET A 72 7.93 -9.12 -4.83
C MET A 72 7.55 -8.27 -3.62
N SER A 73 8.53 -7.90 -2.79
CA SER A 73 8.31 -7.01 -1.65
C SER A 73 7.85 -5.63 -2.11
N ASP A 74 8.46 -5.07 -3.14
CA ASP A 74 8.05 -3.79 -3.73
C ASP A 74 6.60 -3.86 -4.22
N GLY A 75 6.20 -4.96 -4.88
CA GLY A 75 4.83 -5.20 -5.31
C GLY A 75 3.83 -5.21 -4.13
N ILE A 76 4.17 -5.90 -3.04
CA ILE A 76 3.35 -5.93 -1.82
C ILE A 76 3.25 -4.53 -1.19
N CYS A 77 4.39 -3.87 -0.96
CA CYS A 77 4.43 -2.56 -0.31
C CYS A 77 3.67 -1.50 -1.11
N THR A 78 3.87 -1.46 -2.44
CA THR A 78 3.10 -0.57 -3.31
C THR A 78 1.62 -0.88 -3.25
N ALA A 79 1.21 -2.17 -3.30
CA ALA A 79 -0.20 -2.53 -3.24
C ALA A 79 -0.85 -2.13 -1.91
N LEU A 80 -0.17 -2.34 -0.78
CA LEU A 80 -0.65 -1.91 0.54
C LEU A 80 -0.80 -0.39 0.64
N GLN A 81 0.14 0.37 0.06
CA GLN A 81 0.04 1.82 0.02
C GLN A 81 -1.14 2.30 -0.85
N LEU A 82 -1.34 1.67 -2.02
CA LEU A 82 -2.49 1.94 -2.86
C LEU A 82 -3.81 1.59 -2.14
N ILE A 83 -3.85 0.50 -1.37
CA ILE A 83 -5.02 0.16 -0.54
C ILE A 83 -5.34 1.30 0.43
N ASN A 84 -4.32 1.84 1.13
CA ASN A 84 -4.52 3.00 2.02
C ASN A 84 -5.12 4.19 1.26
N PHE A 85 -4.55 4.56 0.12
CA PHE A 85 -5.08 5.66 -0.71
C PHE A 85 -6.52 5.45 -1.15
N LEU A 86 -6.90 4.22 -1.52
CA LEU A 86 -8.27 3.91 -1.91
C LEU A 86 -9.23 3.99 -0.72
N GLN A 87 -8.80 3.59 0.48
CA GLN A 87 -9.64 3.70 1.69
C GLN A 87 -9.79 5.14 2.18
N ASP A 88 -8.75 5.95 1.98
CA ASP A 88 -8.57 7.24 2.65
C ASP A 88 -8.88 8.43 1.75
N VAL A 89 -9.48 8.22 0.56
CA VAL A 89 -9.85 9.29 -0.39
C VAL A 89 -10.42 10.54 0.29
N ALA A 90 -11.39 10.37 1.19
CA ALA A 90 -12.02 11.50 1.87
C ALA A 90 -11.09 12.19 2.89
N ILE A 91 -10.29 11.40 3.61
CA ILE A 91 -9.31 11.88 4.59
C ILE A 91 -8.17 12.63 3.89
N ASP A 92 -7.73 12.12 2.75
CA ASP A 92 -6.70 12.74 1.91
C ASP A 92 -7.23 14.03 1.28
N TRP A 93 -8.49 14.04 0.84
CA TRP A 93 -9.15 15.26 0.38
C TRP A 93 -9.18 16.35 1.45
N ASP A 94 -9.52 16.00 2.70
CA ASP A 94 -9.52 16.95 3.82
C ASP A 94 -8.12 17.53 4.11
N LYS A 95 -7.05 16.89 3.60
CA LYS A 95 -5.65 17.36 3.65
C LYS A 95 -5.20 18.02 2.34
N ASP A 96 -6.15 18.32 1.44
CA ASP A 96 -5.91 18.86 0.11
C ASP A 96 -5.00 17.94 -0.74
N ARG A 97 -5.29 16.64 -0.77
CA ARG A 97 -4.55 15.63 -1.53
C ARG A 97 -5.46 14.69 -2.32
N ILE A 98 -4.99 14.27 -3.48
CA ILE A 98 -5.62 13.21 -4.30
C ILE A 98 -4.50 12.29 -4.81
N TYR A 99 -4.57 11.02 -4.41
CA TYR A 99 -3.67 9.97 -4.89
C TYR A 99 -4.24 9.12 -6.03
N ILE A 100 -5.55 9.21 -6.30
CA ILE A 100 -6.13 8.64 -7.52
C ILE A 100 -5.55 9.43 -8.72
N PRO A 101 -5.01 8.76 -9.76
CA PRO A 101 -4.45 9.45 -10.92
C PRO A 101 -5.46 10.39 -11.59
N LEU A 102 -5.03 11.60 -11.93
CA LEU A 102 -5.88 12.60 -12.59
C LEU A 102 -6.38 12.11 -13.96
N ASP A 103 -5.56 11.38 -14.71
CA ASP A 103 -5.98 10.76 -15.97
C ASP A 103 -7.09 9.72 -15.77
N ASP A 104 -7.07 8.99 -14.65
CA ASP A 104 -8.15 8.06 -14.30
C ASP A 104 -9.40 8.84 -13.88
N LEU A 105 -9.29 9.91 -13.08
CA LEU A 105 -10.43 10.79 -12.78
C LEU A 105 -11.06 11.34 -14.08
N GLN A 106 -10.24 11.85 -15.00
CA GLN A 106 -10.69 12.37 -16.29
C GLN A 106 -11.36 11.28 -17.14
N LYS A 107 -10.74 10.10 -17.25
CA LYS A 107 -11.26 8.95 -18.00
C LYS A 107 -12.66 8.54 -17.53
N PHE A 108 -12.89 8.56 -16.22
CA PHE A 108 -14.18 8.24 -15.61
C PHE A 108 -15.05 9.49 -15.36
N ARG A 109 -14.66 10.66 -15.87
CA ARG A 109 -15.41 11.93 -15.76
C ARG A 109 -15.71 12.34 -14.32
N ILE A 110 -14.85 11.95 -13.37
CA ILE A 110 -14.95 12.32 -11.95
C ILE A 110 -14.26 13.67 -11.76
N ARG A 111 -14.96 14.62 -11.14
CA ARG A 111 -14.44 15.94 -10.80
C ARG A 111 -14.03 15.98 -9.34
N GLU A 112 -13.08 16.85 -8.98
CA GLU A 112 -12.72 17.08 -7.58
C GLU A 112 -13.94 17.51 -6.73
N SER A 113 -14.89 18.25 -7.30
CA SER A 113 -16.14 18.61 -6.62
C SER A 113 -16.98 17.41 -6.20
N GLN A 114 -16.90 16.30 -6.93
CA GLN A 114 -17.58 15.06 -6.57
C GLN A 114 -16.92 14.39 -5.36
N ILE A 115 -15.59 14.45 -5.27
CA ILE A 115 -14.83 13.99 -4.10
C ILE A 115 -15.14 14.90 -2.89
N ALA A 116 -15.13 16.21 -3.10
CA ALA A 116 -15.47 17.20 -2.07
C ALA A 116 -16.88 16.99 -1.50
N GLY A 117 -17.85 16.71 -2.38
CA GLY A 117 -19.22 16.38 -2.02
C GLY A 117 -19.42 14.97 -1.47
N ARG A 118 -18.35 14.15 -1.38
CA ARG A 118 -18.40 12.75 -0.93
C ARG A 118 -19.42 11.91 -1.72
N ASP A 119 -19.49 12.16 -3.02
CA ASP A 119 -20.50 11.60 -3.92
C ASP A 119 -19.96 10.37 -4.68
N ALA A 120 -20.43 9.19 -4.29
CA ALA A 120 -20.09 7.90 -4.93
C ALA A 120 -20.99 7.52 -6.13
N THR A 121 -21.76 8.46 -6.70
CA THR A 121 -22.66 8.18 -7.83
C THR A 121 -21.97 8.21 -9.20
N GLY A 122 -22.74 7.90 -10.25
CA GLY A 122 -22.28 7.93 -11.63
C GLY A 122 -21.17 6.90 -11.91
N LEU A 123 -20.04 7.38 -12.43
CA LEU A 123 -18.89 6.53 -12.81
C LEU A 123 -17.88 6.29 -11.69
N TRP A 124 -18.21 6.68 -10.45
CA TRP A 124 -17.35 6.44 -9.28
C TRP A 124 -17.06 4.95 -9.08
N ARG A 125 -18.12 4.13 -9.04
CA ARG A 125 -18.01 2.68 -8.85
C ARG A 125 -17.11 2.01 -9.90
N PRO A 126 -17.33 2.16 -11.23
CA PRO A 126 -16.45 1.54 -12.20
C PRO A 126 -15.00 2.07 -12.14
N MET A 127 -14.78 3.34 -11.80
CA MET A 127 -13.43 3.87 -11.55
C MET A 127 -12.75 3.16 -10.38
N MET A 128 -13.42 3.10 -9.23
CA MET A 128 -12.88 2.46 -8.03
C MET A 128 -12.63 0.97 -8.26
N LEU A 129 -13.53 0.27 -8.94
CA LEU A 129 -13.32 -1.14 -9.29
C LEU A 129 -12.09 -1.34 -10.17
N ALA A 130 -11.81 -0.43 -11.11
CA ALA A 130 -10.60 -0.48 -11.92
C ALA A 130 -9.33 -0.25 -11.08
N GLN A 131 -9.34 0.67 -10.11
CA GLN A 131 -8.22 0.86 -9.18
C GLN A 131 -8.01 -0.36 -8.28
N ILE A 132 -9.08 -0.89 -7.69
CA ILE A 132 -9.04 -2.07 -6.82
C ILE A 132 -8.44 -3.27 -7.56
N GLU A 133 -8.84 -3.50 -8.81
CA GLU A 133 -8.31 -4.61 -9.61
C GLU A 133 -6.84 -4.40 -9.98
N ARG A 134 -6.43 -3.17 -10.31
CA ARG A 134 -5.02 -2.83 -10.54
C ARG A 134 -4.18 -3.12 -9.30
N THR A 135 -4.63 -2.67 -8.13
CA THR A 135 -3.96 -2.90 -6.85
C THR A 135 -3.91 -4.37 -6.46
N ARG A 136 -5.01 -5.12 -6.69
CA ARG A 136 -5.08 -6.57 -6.46
C ARG A 136 -4.03 -7.32 -7.27
N LYS A 137 -3.87 -7.01 -8.56
CA LYS A 137 -2.86 -7.64 -9.42
C LYS A 137 -1.44 -7.42 -8.88
N MET A 138 -1.13 -6.23 -8.37
CA MET A 138 0.16 -5.93 -7.76
C MET A 138 0.39 -6.72 -6.47
N LEU A 139 -0.63 -6.82 -5.60
CA LEU A 139 -0.54 -7.61 -4.38
C LEU A 139 -0.31 -9.09 -4.69
N GLN A 140 -1.04 -9.63 -5.67
CA GLN A 140 -0.94 -11.02 -6.11
C GLN A 140 0.42 -11.33 -6.76
N ALA A 141 0.98 -10.40 -7.53
CA ALA A 141 2.31 -10.56 -8.12
C ALA A 141 3.41 -10.66 -7.05
N GLY A 142 3.25 -9.96 -5.91
CA GLY A 142 4.19 -10.05 -4.79
C GLY A 142 3.89 -11.18 -3.79
N ALA A 143 2.65 -11.68 -3.75
CA ALA A 143 2.19 -12.69 -2.78
C ALA A 143 3.07 -13.96 -2.64
N PRO A 144 3.74 -14.49 -3.70
CA PRO A 144 4.63 -15.64 -3.56
C PRO A 144 5.75 -15.45 -2.53
N LEU A 145 6.18 -14.22 -2.24
CA LEU A 145 7.20 -13.93 -1.23
C LEU A 145 6.84 -14.48 0.16
N GLY A 146 5.54 -14.51 0.50
CA GLY A 146 5.07 -15.09 1.75
C GLY A 146 5.38 -16.58 1.91
N LYS A 147 5.68 -17.30 0.83
CA LYS A 147 6.13 -18.71 0.86
C LYS A 147 7.64 -18.85 0.75
N VAL A 148 8.31 -17.89 0.11
CA VAL A 148 9.79 -17.86 0.01
C VAL A 148 10.40 -17.63 1.39
N LEU A 149 9.85 -16.67 2.14
CA LEU A 149 10.32 -16.36 3.49
C LEU A 149 9.85 -17.44 4.48
N LYS A 150 10.79 -17.91 5.30
CA LYS A 150 10.55 -18.97 6.30
C LYS A 150 10.28 -18.38 7.69
N GLY A 151 9.77 -19.24 8.57
CA GLY A 151 9.58 -18.92 9.98
C GLY A 151 8.57 -17.78 10.22
N ARG A 152 8.86 -16.96 11.24
CA ARG A 152 7.97 -15.89 11.71
C ARG A 152 7.72 -14.82 10.65
N LEU A 153 8.76 -14.37 9.95
CA LEU A 153 8.63 -13.33 8.92
C LEU A 153 7.70 -13.78 7.78
N GLY A 154 7.86 -15.01 7.31
CA GLY A 154 6.96 -15.58 6.30
C GLY A 154 5.51 -15.62 6.76
N LEU A 155 5.26 -15.99 8.01
CA LEU A 155 3.91 -16.00 8.58
C LEU A 155 3.32 -14.59 8.67
N GLU A 156 4.07 -13.63 9.20
CA GLU A 156 3.64 -12.23 9.30
C GLU A 156 3.35 -11.65 7.91
N LEU A 157 4.21 -11.90 6.92
CA LEU A 157 3.99 -11.45 5.55
C LEU A 157 2.74 -12.08 4.92
N ARG A 158 2.50 -13.38 5.12
CA ARG A 158 1.25 -14.02 4.67
C ARG A 158 0.02 -13.37 5.29
N LEU A 159 0.06 -13.05 6.58
CA LEU A 159 -1.03 -12.34 7.26
C LEU A 159 -1.22 -10.93 6.67
N VAL A 160 -0.14 -10.20 6.38
CA VAL A 160 -0.21 -8.88 5.75
C VAL A 160 -0.85 -8.95 4.36
N ILE A 161 -0.40 -9.89 3.51
CA ILE A 161 -0.97 -10.12 2.17
C ILE A 161 -2.46 -10.44 2.28
N MET A 162 -2.82 -11.34 3.20
CA MET A 162 -4.21 -11.71 3.45
C MET A 162 -5.07 -10.55 3.94
N GLY A 163 -4.51 -9.68 4.79
CA GLY A 163 -5.18 -8.47 5.25
C GLY A 163 -5.45 -7.52 4.09
N GLY A 164 -4.47 -7.31 3.22
CA GLY A 164 -4.62 -6.51 2.00
C GLY A 164 -5.70 -7.05 1.08
N GLU A 165 -5.68 -8.35 0.78
CA GLU A 165 -6.73 -9.01 -0.01
C GLU A 165 -8.12 -8.87 0.61
N ARG A 166 -8.20 -8.94 1.94
CA ARG A 166 -9.48 -8.81 2.64
C ARG A 166 -10.03 -7.39 2.56
N ILE A 167 -9.18 -6.37 2.68
CA ILE A 167 -9.58 -4.98 2.48
C ILE A 167 -10.00 -4.75 1.02
N LEU A 168 -9.23 -5.22 0.04
CA LEU A 168 -9.59 -5.13 -1.38
C LEU A 168 -10.93 -5.80 -1.67
N LYS A 169 -11.21 -6.94 -1.03
CA LYS A 169 -12.53 -7.58 -1.12
C LYS A 169 -13.63 -6.69 -0.54
N LYS A 170 -13.44 -6.10 0.64
CA LYS A 170 -14.44 -5.20 1.23
C LYS A 170 -14.69 -3.95 0.38
N LEU A 171 -13.63 -3.35 -0.16
CA LEU A 171 -13.71 -2.24 -1.12
C LEU A 171 -14.50 -2.65 -2.37
N HIS A 172 -14.25 -3.85 -2.89
CA HIS A 172 -14.97 -4.36 -4.05
C HIS A 172 -16.46 -4.61 -3.75
N ASP A 173 -16.75 -5.27 -2.63
CA ASP A 173 -18.11 -5.63 -2.21
C ASP A 173 -18.96 -4.37 -1.92
N SER A 174 -18.36 -3.27 -1.42
CA SER A 174 -19.03 -1.98 -1.25
C SER A 174 -19.17 -1.18 -2.55
N GLY A 175 -18.67 -1.70 -3.69
CA GLY A 175 -18.63 -0.96 -4.95
C GLY A 175 -17.66 0.23 -4.94
N GLY A 176 -16.71 0.27 -4.00
CA GLY A 176 -15.77 1.37 -3.85
C GLY A 176 -16.34 2.62 -3.19
N ASP A 177 -17.53 2.54 -2.58
CA ASP A 177 -18.10 3.66 -1.82
C ASP A 177 -17.40 3.79 -0.46
N VAL A 178 -16.28 4.50 -0.49
CA VAL A 178 -15.42 4.77 0.68
C VAL A 178 -15.90 5.98 1.48
N PHE A 179 -16.85 6.74 0.93
CA PHE A 179 -17.44 7.91 1.57
C PHE A 179 -18.46 7.52 2.63
N ARG A 180 -19.26 6.47 2.38
CA ARG A 180 -20.20 5.93 3.38
C ARG A 180 -19.51 5.13 4.47
N GLN A 181 -18.57 4.28 4.08
CA GLN A 181 -17.87 3.44 5.04
C GLN A 181 -16.44 3.14 4.59
N ARG A 182 -15.49 3.63 5.38
CA ARG A 182 -14.10 3.17 5.28
C ARG A 182 -14.02 1.70 5.69
N PRO A 183 -13.55 0.79 4.82
CA PRO A 183 -13.44 -0.61 5.19
C PRO A 183 -12.32 -0.76 6.21
N VAL A 184 -12.56 -1.58 7.23
CA VAL A 184 -11.59 -1.95 8.27
C VAL A 184 -11.60 -3.44 8.47
N LEU A 185 -10.47 -4.01 8.90
CA LEU A 185 -10.45 -5.39 9.36
C LEU A 185 -11.19 -5.49 10.70
N THR A 186 -12.05 -6.51 10.81
CA THR A 186 -12.81 -6.81 12.02
C THR A 186 -12.25 -8.07 12.67
N TRP A 187 -12.64 -8.35 13.91
CA TRP A 187 -12.22 -9.57 14.62
C TRP A 187 -12.56 -10.86 13.84
N ARG A 188 -13.67 -10.88 13.09
CA ARG A 188 -14.05 -12.01 12.23
C ARG A 188 -13.05 -12.23 11.11
N ASP A 189 -12.51 -11.14 10.56
CA ASP A 189 -11.50 -11.19 9.51
C ASP A 189 -10.19 -11.74 10.08
N TRP A 190 -9.80 -11.32 11.29
CA TRP A 190 -8.60 -11.83 11.97
C TRP A 190 -8.66 -13.34 12.22
N ILE A 191 -9.79 -13.87 12.69
CA ILE A 191 -9.98 -15.31 12.89
C ILE A 191 -9.82 -16.06 11.56
N TYR A 192 -10.48 -15.58 10.51
CA TYR A 192 -10.39 -16.16 9.17
C TYR A 192 -8.95 -16.14 8.63
N MET A 193 -8.26 -15.01 8.77
CA MET A 193 -6.88 -14.82 8.33
C MET A 193 -5.93 -15.77 9.05
N PHE A 194 -6.03 -15.86 10.38
CA PHE A 194 -5.17 -16.72 11.18
C PHE A 194 -5.35 -18.19 10.82
N TRP A 195 -6.60 -18.66 10.71
CA TRP A 195 -6.89 -20.05 10.34
C TRP A 195 -6.34 -20.42 8.95
N ARG A 196 -6.48 -19.52 7.97
CA ARG A 196 -6.02 -19.78 6.60
C ARG A 196 -4.50 -19.60 6.45
N ALA A 197 -3.88 -18.70 7.20
CA ALA A 197 -2.42 -18.54 7.22
C ALA A 197 -1.70 -19.77 7.80
N LEU A 198 -2.30 -20.46 8.78
CA LEU A 198 -1.79 -21.72 9.32
C LEU A 198 -1.94 -22.91 8.34
N ARG A 199 -2.95 -22.87 7.48
CA ARG A 199 -3.22 -23.90 6.46
C ARG A 199 -2.45 -23.71 5.17
N ALA A 200 -1.95 -22.51 4.90
CA ALA A 200 -1.03 -22.22 3.80
C ALA A 200 0.37 -22.75 4.13
N ARG A 201 0.51 -24.09 4.14
CA ARG A 201 1.81 -24.76 4.03
C ARG A 201 2.28 -24.71 2.57
#